data_AF-A0A926L9E8-F1
#
_entry.id   AF-A0A926L9E8-F1
#
_cell.length_a   1.000
_cell.length_b   1.000
_cell.length_c   1.000
_cell.angle_alpha   90.00
_cell.angle_beta   90.00
_cell.angle_gamma   90.00
#
_symmetry.space_group_name_H-M   'P 1'
#
loop_
_entity.id
_entity.type
_entity.pdbx_description
1 polymer ?
#
loop_
_entity_poly.entity_id
_entity_poly.type
_entity_poly.pdbx_seq_one_letter_code
_entity_poly.pdbx_strand_id
1 'polypeptide(L)' 'MRVELIQRAADVLFDVPEETHGEIITLIDAITEDTETRAPDLAAAFGAWCWLVYTVHGDVIEVLDVGCAR' A
#
# COMPACT_ATOMS: atom_id res chain seq x y z
N MET A 1 -6.80 -7.83 -9.38
CA MET A 1 -7.32 -7.67 -8.01
C MET A 1 -7.93 -6.28 -7.88
N ARG A 2 -8.93 -6.09 -7.01
CA ARG A 2 -9.50 -4.76 -6.71
C ARG A 2 -8.73 -4.17 -5.53
N VAL A 3 -8.39 -2.89 -5.60
CA VAL A 3 -7.74 -2.18 -4.49
C VAL A 3 -8.78 -1.30 -3.79
N GLU A 4 -8.86 -1.42 -2.47
CA GLU A 4 -9.68 -0.56 -1.61
C GLU A 4 -8.77 0.13 -0.60
N LEU A 5 -9.04 1.42 -0.33
CA LEU A 5 -8.31 2.20 0.66
C LEU A 5 -9.29 2.56 1.77
N ILE A 6 -8.90 2.30 3.01
CA ILE A 6 -9.63 2.87 4.13
C ILE A 6 -9.43 4.39 4.17
N GLN A 7 -10.41 5.14 4.68
CA GLN A 7 -10.34 6.60 4.73
C GLN A 7 -9.05 7.12 5.36
N ARG A 8 -8.59 6.49 6.45
CA ARG A 8 -7.33 6.86 7.09
C ARG A 8 -6.12 6.77 6.14
N ALA A 9 -6.01 5.70 5.36
CA ALA A 9 -4.93 5.53 4.40
C ALA A 9 -5.05 6.54 3.25
N ALA A 10 -6.28 6.83 2.81
CA ALA A 10 -6.55 7.86 1.81
C ALA A 10 -6.18 9.27 2.31
N ASP A 11 -6.43 9.57 3.58
CA ASP A 11 -6.07 10.86 4.19
C ASP A 11 -4.55 11.03 4.24
N VAL A 12 -3.80 10.01 4.64
CA VAL A 12 -2.32 10.06 4.71
C VAL A 12 -1.67 10.07 3.33
N LEU A 13 -2.35 9.53 2.31
CA LEU A 13 -1.89 9.64 0.93
C LEU A 13 -1.75 11.08 0.45
N PHE A 14 -2.43 12.06 1.06
CA PHE A 14 -2.22 13.48 0.75
C PHE A 14 -1.07 14.12 1.55
N ASP A 15 -0.61 13.46 2.61
CA ASP A 15 0.43 13.94 3.51
C ASP A 15 1.83 13.44 3.12
N VAL A 16 1.93 12.44 2.25
CA VAL A 16 3.22 11.96 1.71
C VAL A 16 3.70 12.86 0.57
N PRO A 17 5.02 12.95 0.32
CA PRO A 17 5.55 13.72 -0.80
C PRO A 17 5.01 13.24 -2.15
N GLU A 18 4.83 14.16 -3.11
CA GLU A 18 4.28 13.83 -4.43
C GLU A 18 5.14 12.81 -5.17
N GLU A 19 6.46 12.88 -5.02
CA GLU A 19 7.39 11.90 -5.57
C GLU A 19 7.16 10.48 -5.03
N THR A 20 6.62 10.36 -3.82
CA THR A 20 6.32 9.09 -3.16
C THR A 20 5.01 8.47 -3.67
N HIS A 21 4.08 9.27 -4.20
CA HIS A 21 2.83 8.74 -4.78
C HIS A 21 3.10 7.72 -5.89
N GLY A 22 4.08 8.00 -6.76
CA GLY A 22 4.45 7.10 -7.86
C GLY A 22 4.98 5.76 -7.35
N GLU A 23 5.78 5.78 -6.28
CA GLU A 23 6.31 4.56 -5.65
C GLU A 23 5.19 3.75 -4.98
N ILE A 24 4.25 4.41 -4.32
CA ILE A 24 3.07 3.75 -3.71
C ILE A 24 2.25 3.04 -4.79
N ILE A 25 1.96 3.72 -5.90
CA ILE A 25 1.19 3.13 -7.01
C ILE A 25 1.95 1.92 -7.59
N THR A 26 3.25 2.07 -7.81
CA THR A 26 4.10 0.98 -8.34
C THR A 26 4.11 -0.23 -7.40
N LEU A 27 4.18 0.00 -6.10
CA LEU A 27 4.14 -1.06 -5.10
C LEU A 27 2.78 -1.76 -5.07
N ILE A 28 1.68 -1.00 -5.12
CA ILE A 28 0.32 -1.57 -5.20
C ILE A 28 0.16 -2.42 -6.47
N ASP A 29 0.63 -1.93 -7.61
CA ASP A 29 0.59 -2.69 -8.87
C ASP A 29 1.35 -4.03 -8.72
N ALA A 30 2.57 -4.00 -8.17
CA ALA A 30 3.34 -5.22 -7.91
C ALA A 30 2.61 -6.19 -6.97
N ILE A 31 1.97 -5.69 -5.91
CA ILE A 31 1.17 -6.53 -4.99
C ILE A 31 -0.04 -7.14 -5.73
N THR A 32 -0.67 -6.40 -6.65
CA THR A 32 -1.83 -6.91 -7.40
C THR A 32 -1.47 -7.99 -8.42
N GLU A 33 -0.22 -7.97 -8.91
CA GLU A 33 0.33 -8.99 -9.82
C GLU A 33 0.86 -10.21 -9.06
N ASP A 34 1.29 -10.02 -7.81
CA ASP A 34 1.79 -11.10 -6.95
C ASP A 34 0.65 -11.97 -6.39
N THR A 35 0.32 -13.01 -7.15
CA THR A 35 -0.68 -14.01 -6.75
C THR A 35 -0.11 -15.11 -5.84
N GLU A 36 1.20 -15.18 -5.67
CA GLU A 36 1.86 -16.23 -4.88
C GLU A 36 1.95 -15.85 -3.39
N THR A 37 2.15 -14.57 -3.08
CA THR A 37 2.40 -14.07 -1.72
C THR A 37 1.13 -13.54 -1.04
N ARG A 38 0.03 -14.29 -1.11
CA ARG A 38 -1.29 -13.92 -0.55
C ARG A 38 -1.42 -14.26 0.94
N ALA A 39 -0.69 -13.56 1.79
CA ALA A 39 -0.88 -13.61 3.24
C ALA A 39 -1.73 -12.41 3.74
N PRO A 40 -2.54 -12.59 4.79
CA PRO A 40 -3.20 -11.47 5.45
C PRO A 40 -2.17 -10.62 6.23
N ASP A 41 -2.51 -9.35 6.43
CA ASP A 41 -1.76 -8.39 7.27
C ASP A 41 -0.27 -8.21 6.89
N LEU A 42 -0.02 -7.90 5.62
CA LEU A 42 1.32 -7.67 5.08
C LEU A 42 1.74 -6.21 5.21
N ALA A 43 3.03 -6.00 5.46
CA ALA A 43 3.67 -4.69 5.44
C ALA A 43 4.82 -4.71 4.43
N ALA A 44 4.81 -3.74 3.51
CA ALA A 44 5.86 -3.52 2.54
C ALA A 44 6.56 -2.20 2.84
N ALA A 45 7.88 -2.24 2.98
CA ALA A 45 8.71 -1.04 3.09
C ALA A 45 9.20 -0.63 1.69
N PHE A 46 9.18 0.67 1.42
CA PHE A 46 9.66 1.25 0.17
C PHE A 46 10.28 2.63 0.44
N GLY A 47 11.12 3.10 -0.48
CA GLY A 47 11.97 4.25 -0.21
C GLY A 47 12.86 4.04 1.03
N ALA A 48 13.44 5.13 1.56
CA ALA A 48 14.31 5.04 2.73
C ALA A 48 13.54 4.89 4.05
N TRP A 49 12.29 5.37 4.11
CA TRP A 49 11.52 5.49 5.35
C TRP A 49 10.00 5.37 5.16
N CYS A 50 9.53 4.81 4.04
CA CYS A 50 8.10 4.69 3.75
C CYS A 50 7.61 3.25 3.90
N TRP A 51 6.32 3.12 4.23
CA TRP A 51 5.67 1.82 4.40
C TRP A 51 4.25 1.84 3.84
N LEU A 52 3.77 0.64 3.50
CA LEU A 52 2.41 0.35 3.11
C LEU A 52 1.96 -0.92 3.85
N VAL A 53 0.90 -0.81 4.63
CA VAL A 53 0.26 -1.95 5.31
C VAL A 53 -1.03 -2.28 4.59
N TYR A 54 -1.19 -3.56 4.24
CA TYR A 54 -2.34 -4.05 3.51
C TYR A 54 -2.74 -5.44 3.95
N THR A 55 -3.97 -5.81 3.66
CA THR A 55 -4.47 -7.17 3.80
C THR A 55 -5.06 -7.64 2.48
N VAL A 56 -5.06 -8.95 2.26
CA VAL A 56 -5.62 -9.58 1.06
C VAL A 56 -6.83 -10.42 1.46
N HIS A 57 -7.98 -10.06 0.91
CA HIS A 57 -9.26 -10.74 1.09
C HIS A 57 -9.79 -11.24 -0.27
N GLY A 58 -9.39 -12.45 -0.65
CA GLY A 58 -9.72 -13.04 -1.94
C GLY A 58 -9.08 -12.24 -3.08
N ASP A 59 -9.91 -11.56 -3.88
CA ASP A 59 -9.46 -10.70 -4.98
C ASP A 59 -9.36 -9.22 -4.60
N VAL A 60 -9.59 -8.88 -3.33
CA VAL A 60 -9.48 -7.51 -2.82
C VAL A 60 -8.19 -7.34 -2.04
N ILE A 61 -7.44 -6.28 -2.34
CA ILE A 61 -6.36 -5.75 -1.51
C ILE A 61 -6.93 -4.55 -0.78
N GLU A 62 -6.93 -4.58 0.54
CA GLU A 62 -7.36 -3.47 1.38
C GLU A 62 -6.12 -2.81 1.99
N VAL A 63 -5.88 -1.55 1.64
CA VAL A 63 -4.78 -0.75 2.21
C VAL A 63 -5.25 -0.17 3.54
N LEU A 64 -4.55 -0.57 4.61
CA LEU A 64 -4.88 -0.24 5.99
C LEU A 64 -4.12 0.99 6.49
N ASP A 65 -2.88 1.16 6.03
CA ASP A 65 -2.02 2.29 6.42
C ASP A 65 -0.95 2.54 5.36
N VAL A 66 -0.54 3.78 5.22
CA VAL A 66 0.57 4.19 4.36
C VAL A 66 1.23 5.39 5.02
N GLY A 67 2.54 5.54 4.90
CA GLY A 67 3.22 6.70 5.46
C GLY A 67 4.71 6.71 5.20
N CYS A 68 5.34 7.82 5.56
CA CYS A 68 6.78 8.00 5.56
C CYS A 68 7.23 8.60 6.90
N ALA A 69 8.20 7.96 7.53
CA ALA A 69 8.88 8.53 8.68
C ALA A 69 9.93 9.52 8.17
N ARG A 70 10.14 10.59 8.93
CA ARG A 70 11.20 11.56 8.68
C ARG A 70 12.25 11.45 9.78
#